data_AF-A0A1Z9HC57-F1
#
_entry.id   AF-A0A1Z9HC57-F1
#
_cell.length_a   1.000
_cell.length_b   1.000
_cell.length_c   1.000
_cell.angle_alpha   90.00
_cell.angle_beta   90.00
_cell.angle_gamma   90.00
#
_symmetry.space_group_name_H-M   'P 1'
#
loop_
_entity.id
_entity.type
_entity.pdbx_description
1 polymer ?
#
loop_
_entity_poly.entity_id
_entity_poly.type
_entity_poly.pdbx_seq_one_letter_code
_entity_poly.pdbx_strand_id
1 'polypeptide(L)'
;KLAKEKAKKEKLAKEKAKKEKLAKEKAKLILKQRSAELERLKKSLSGLDINAKINDNGLDSKKQAGLTGGSDIGTRTGQLSNYSERIRSSIRRKIVFDITKTNRNPEVIFKVTRTVEGLKKVEKIKSSGNQNWDTAVANAIERSVPLPDPSEKEILNLKKKRAPDSLELSFRPRD
;
A
#
# COMPACT_ATOMS: atom_id res chain seq x y z
N LYS A 1 29.90 -4.87 47.40
CA LYS A 1 29.51 -4.41 46.04
C LYS A 1 29.50 -5.51 44.95
N LEU A 2 30.17 -6.66 45.13
CA LEU A 2 30.32 -7.70 44.08
C LEU A 2 29.08 -8.59 43.80
N ALA A 3 28.19 -8.79 44.78
CA ALA A 3 27.04 -9.70 44.64
C ALA A 3 25.91 -9.16 43.74
N LYS A 4 25.73 -7.84 43.67
CA LYS A 4 24.69 -7.20 42.83
C LYS A 4 25.04 -7.23 41.33
N GLU A 5 26.31 -7.38 40.97
CA GLU A 5 26.77 -7.36 39.58
C GLU A 5 26.59 -8.72 38.88
N LYS A 6 26.83 -9.83 39.60
CA LYS A 6 26.55 -11.19 39.09
C LYS A 6 25.05 -11.42 38.84
N ALA A 7 24.18 -10.89 39.70
CA ALA A 7 22.72 -11.01 39.54
C ALA A 7 22.17 -10.27 38.31
N LYS A 8 22.81 -9.17 37.88
CA LYS A 8 22.41 -8.44 36.66
C LYS A 8 22.86 -9.15 35.38
N LYS A 9 24.05 -9.77 35.37
CA LYS A 9 24.54 -10.56 34.23
C LYS A 9 23.68 -11.80 33.96
N GLU A 10 23.19 -12.48 34.99
CA GLU A 10 22.33 -13.67 34.79
C GLU A 10 20.94 -13.33 34.26
N LYS A 11 20.34 -12.22 34.71
CA LYS A 11 19.04 -11.74 34.19
C LYS A 11 19.11 -11.34 32.71
N LEU A 12 20.22 -10.70 32.30
CA LEU A 12 20.43 -10.31 30.91
C LEU A 12 20.60 -11.52 29.97
N ALA A 13 21.25 -12.58 30.45
CA ALA A 13 21.42 -13.83 29.68
C ALA A 13 20.07 -14.57 29.50
N LYS A 14 19.25 -14.65 30.56
CA LYS A 14 17.89 -15.24 30.48
C LYS A 14 16.96 -14.43 29.57
N GLU A 15 17.08 -13.11 29.52
CA GLU A 15 16.24 -12.27 28.65
C GLU A 15 16.61 -12.39 27.16
N LYS A 16 17.90 -12.46 26.83
CA LYS A 16 18.36 -12.70 25.45
C LYS A 16 17.92 -14.08 24.93
N ALA A 17 18.01 -15.12 25.76
CA ALA A 17 17.56 -16.47 25.40
C ALA A 17 16.04 -16.54 25.14
N LYS A 18 15.23 -15.79 25.89
CA LYS A 18 13.78 -15.71 25.65
C LYS A 18 13.45 -14.94 24.36
N LYS A 19 14.13 -13.83 24.08
CA LYS A 19 13.95 -13.04 22.85
C LYS A 19 14.30 -13.84 21.60
N GLU A 20 15.38 -14.64 21.63
CA GLU A 20 15.78 -15.47 20.49
C GLU A 20 14.78 -16.61 20.21
N LYS A 21 14.26 -17.27 21.26
CA LYS A 21 13.20 -18.28 21.10
C LYS A 21 11.92 -17.67 20.50
N LEU A 22 11.52 -16.49 20.97
CA LEU A 22 10.33 -15.80 20.45
C LEU A 22 10.50 -15.38 18.98
N ALA A 23 11.70 -14.95 18.58
CA ALA A 23 12.00 -14.59 17.20
C ALA A 23 11.97 -15.81 16.26
N LYS A 24 12.56 -16.93 16.69
CA LYS A 24 12.54 -18.20 15.94
C LYS A 24 11.11 -18.75 15.78
N GLU A 25 10.27 -18.63 16.81
CA GLU A 25 8.88 -19.08 16.75
C GLU A 25 8.04 -18.22 15.79
N LYS A 26 8.19 -16.88 15.85
CA LYS A 26 7.52 -15.96 14.92
C LYS A 26 7.95 -16.18 13.48
N ALA A 27 9.24 -16.41 13.22
CA ALA A 27 9.74 -16.71 11.88
C ALA A 27 9.12 -18.00 11.30
N LYS A 28 8.99 -19.05 12.13
CA LYS A 28 8.32 -20.30 11.72
C LYS A 28 6.83 -20.11 11.45
N LEU A 29 6.15 -19.30 12.25
CA LEU A 29 4.72 -18.99 12.05
C LEU A 29 4.49 -18.25 10.73
N ILE A 30 5.32 -17.24 10.44
CA ILE A 30 5.23 -16.44 9.19
C ILE A 30 5.50 -17.32 7.97
N LEU A 31 6.51 -18.21 8.03
CA LEU A 31 6.80 -19.14 6.94
C LEU A 31 5.65 -20.13 6.71
N LYS A 32 5.05 -20.67 7.78
CA LYS A 32 3.90 -21.59 7.68
C LYS A 32 2.64 -20.91 7.14
N GLN A 33 2.39 -19.66 7.53
CA GLN A 33 1.29 -18.86 6.97
C GLN A 33 1.52 -18.59 5.49
N ARG A 34 2.74 -18.22 5.09
CA ARG A 34 3.09 -17.95 3.69
C ARG A 34 2.94 -19.20 2.80
N SER A 35 3.35 -20.37 3.29
CA SER A 35 3.18 -21.62 2.54
C SER A 35 1.71 -22.02 2.39
N ALA A 36 0.91 -21.88 3.46
CA ALA A 36 -0.52 -22.18 3.41
C ALA A 36 -1.30 -21.25 2.46
N GLU A 37 -0.94 -19.97 2.43
CA GLU A 37 -1.54 -18.99 1.51
C GLU A 37 -1.22 -19.32 0.04
N LEU A 38 0.04 -19.68 -0.24
CA LEU A 38 0.47 -20.09 -1.59
C LEU A 38 -0.26 -21.35 -2.06
N GLU A 39 -0.48 -22.31 -1.16
CA GLU A 39 -1.19 -23.54 -1.48
C GLU A 39 -2.69 -23.29 -1.72
N ARG A 40 -3.32 -22.44 -0.91
CA ARG A 40 -4.70 -21.98 -1.16
C ARG A 40 -4.85 -21.28 -2.49
N LEU A 41 -3.90 -20.40 -2.85
CA LEU A 41 -3.92 -19.69 -4.12
C LEU A 41 -3.76 -20.65 -5.30
N LYS A 42 -2.82 -21.60 -5.21
CA LYS A 42 -2.66 -22.64 -6.24
C LYS A 42 -3.94 -23.47 -6.41
N LYS A 43 -4.57 -23.89 -5.31
CA LYS A 43 -5.83 -24.66 -5.35
C LYS A 43 -6.99 -23.86 -5.94
N SER A 44 -7.06 -22.55 -5.67
CA SER A 44 -8.05 -21.65 -6.27
C SER A 44 -7.83 -21.44 -7.76
N LEU A 45 -6.59 -21.48 -8.24
CA LEU A 45 -6.26 -21.33 -9.65
C LEU A 45 -6.46 -22.62 -10.45
N SER A 46 -6.26 -23.79 -9.82
CA SER A 46 -6.48 -25.09 -10.47
C SER A 46 -7.96 -25.47 -10.64
N GLY A 47 -8.90 -24.74 -10.04
CA GLY A 47 -10.34 -24.93 -10.21
C GLY A 47 -10.99 -24.00 -11.24
N LEU A 48 -10.22 -23.10 -11.88
CA LEU A 48 -10.70 -22.24 -12.95
C LEU A 48 -10.46 -22.95 -14.29
N ASP A 49 -11.52 -23.54 -14.82
CA ASP A 49 -11.60 -24.16 -16.13
C ASP A 49 -11.06 -23.20 -17.22
N ILE A 50 -9.98 -23.61 -17.89
CA ILE A 50 -9.18 -22.80 -18.83
C ILE A 50 -9.86 -22.69 -20.22
N ASN A 51 -11.08 -23.23 -20.41
CA ASN A 51 -11.74 -23.28 -21.72
C ASN A 51 -12.83 -22.23 -22.01
N ALA A 52 -12.96 -21.16 -21.21
CA ALA A 52 -13.90 -20.09 -21.51
C ALA A 52 -13.19 -18.73 -21.74
N LYS A 53 -13.07 -18.38 -23.04
CA LYS A 53 -12.74 -17.07 -23.61
C LYS A 53 -11.26 -16.78 -23.89
N ILE A 54 -10.71 -17.59 -24.79
CA ILE A 54 -9.80 -17.12 -25.84
C ILE A 54 -10.57 -16.08 -26.67
N ASN A 55 -10.38 -14.79 -26.40
CA ASN A 55 -10.63 -13.63 -27.27
C ASN A 55 -10.58 -12.36 -26.42
N ASP A 56 -9.39 -11.90 -26.02
CA ASP A 56 -9.00 -10.49 -26.12
C ASP A 56 -7.50 -10.34 -25.84
N ASN A 57 -6.85 -9.54 -26.67
CA ASN A 57 -5.40 -9.44 -26.89
C ASN A 57 -4.55 -9.34 -25.62
N GLY A 58 -3.72 -10.36 -25.40
CA GLY A 58 -2.50 -10.24 -24.62
C GLY A 58 -1.42 -9.51 -25.41
N LEU A 59 -1.09 -8.31 -24.98
CA LEU A 59 0.26 -7.75 -25.14
C LEU A 59 0.62 -6.93 -23.89
N ASP A 60 1.68 -7.40 -23.22
CA ASP A 60 2.54 -6.68 -22.28
C ASP A 60 2.22 -6.63 -20.77
N SER A 61 1.56 -7.65 -20.21
CA SER A 61 1.50 -7.87 -18.75
C SER A 61 2.78 -8.49 -18.14
N LYS A 62 3.86 -8.67 -18.91
CA LYS A 62 5.01 -9.52 -18.51
C LYS A 62 6.29 -8.79 -18.08
N LYS A 63 6.29 -7.46 -17.94
CA LYS A 63 7.48 -6.71 -17.46
C LYS A 63 7.16 -5.57 -16.48
N GLN A 64 6.50 -5.88 -15.37
CA GLN A 64 6.66 -5.09 -14.14
C GLN A 64 6.49 -6.04 -12.94
N ALA A 65 7.49 -6.88 -12.69
CA ALA A 65 8.54 -6.61 -11.71
C ALA A 65 7.95 -6.50 -10.30
N GLY A 66 8.29 -7.49 -9.47
CA GLY A 66 7.79 -7.62 -8.12
C GLY A 66 7.94 -6.35 -7.29
N LEU A 67 6.80 -5.75 -6.95
CA LEU A 67 6.65 -4.92 -5.78
C LEU A 67 5.66 -5.61 -4.85
N THR A 68 6.29 -6.36 -3.95
CA THR A 68 5.81 -6.83 -2.66
C THR A 68 4.85 -5.83 -1.99
N GLY A 69 3.70 -6.33 -1.55
CA GLY A 69 3.19 -6.00 -0.22
C GLY A 69 2.25 -4.80 -0.12
N GLY A 70 1.00 -4.98 -0.54
CA GLY A 70 -0.07 -4.08 -0.14
C GLY A 70 -1.42 -4.64 -0.55
N SER A 71 -2.17 -5.19 0.40
CA SER A 71 -3.61 -5.35 0.24
C SER A 71 -4.21 -3.94 0.16
N ASP A 72 -4.31 -3.41 -1.05
CA ASP A 72 -4.99 -2.15 -1.34
C ASP A 72 -6.45 -2.47 -1.67
N ILE A 73 -7.29 -2.38 -0.64
CA ILE A 73 -8.75 -2.31 -0.80
C ILE A 73 -9.06 -0.92 -1.34
N GLY A 74 -9.03 -0.82 -2.66
CA GLY A 74 -9.28 0.41 -3.39
C GLY A 74 -9.07 0.14 -4.86
N THR A 75 -9.97 -0.67 -5.43
CA THR A 75 -10.15 -0.80 -6.88
C THR A 75 -8.85 -0.92 -7.70
N ARG A 76 -8.32 -2.15 -7.77
CA ARG A 76 -7.63 -2.64 -9.00
C ARG A 76 -8.63 -2.67 -10.16
N THR A 77 -9.22 -1.53 -10.54
CA THR A 77 -9.59 -1.32 -11.93
C THR A 77 -8.26 -1.14 -12.64
N GLY A 78 -7.70 -2.21 -13.21
CA GLY A 78 -6.39 -2.21 -13.87
C GLY A 78 -6.20 -1.08 -14.90
N GLN A 79 -7.29 -0.47 -15.34
CA GLN A 79 -7.35 0.69 -16.24
C GLN A 79 -6.99 2.04 -15.57
N LEU A 80 -7.19 2.21 -14.26
CA LEU A 80 -6.88 3.45 -13.52
C LEU A 80 -5.62 3.36 -12.65
N SER A 81 -4.98 2.18 -12.58
CA SER A 81 -3.79 1.98 -11.74
C SER A 81 -2.67 2.95 -12.10
N ASN A 82 -2.34 3.10 -13.39
CA ASN A 82 -1.27 3.99 -13.83
C ASN A 82 -1.55 5.47 -13.52
N TYR A 83 -2.79 5.89 -13.72
CA TYR A 83 -3.20 7.27 -13.49
C TYR A 83 -3.20 7.62 -12.00
N SER A 84 -3.80 6.76 -11.17
CA SER A 84 -3.80 6.92 -9.71
C SER A 84 -2.40 6.86 -9.12
N GLU A 85 -1.51 5.99 -9.61
CA GLU A 85 -0.11 5.94 -9.19
C GLU A 85 0.69 7.18 -9.58
N ARG A 86 0.44 7.77 -10.76
CA ARG A 86 1.04 9.08 -11.14
C ARG A 86 0.62 10.18 -10.17
N ILE A 87 -0.66 10.22 -9.82
CA ILE A 87 -1.18 11.18 -8.84
C ILE A 87 -0.56 10.94 -7.46
N ARG A 88 -0.55 9.69 -6.98
CA ARG A 88 0.06 9.31 -5.69
C ARG A 88 1.53 9.67 -5.63
N SER A 89 2.29 9.38 -6.68
CA SER A 89 3.71 9.73 -6.79
C SER A 89 3.93 11.25 -6.74
N SER A 90 3.07 12.01 -7.43
CA SER A 90 3.12 13.47 -7.43
C SER A 90 2.86 14.08 -6.05
N ILE A 91 1.98 13.45 -5.26
CA ILE A 91 1.67 13.86 -3.89
C ILE A 91 2.76 13.41 -2.93
N ARG A 92 3.22 12.15 -3.05
CA ARG A 92 4.20 11.52 -2.15
C ARG A 92 5.49 12.33 -2.04
N ARG A 93 6.04 12.79 -3.18
CA ARG A 93 7.23 13.64 -3.22
C ARG A 93 7.09 14.97 -2.46
N LYS A 94 5.87 15.40 -2.13
CA LYS A 94 5.57 16.63 -1.37
C LYS A 94 5.20 16.38 0.10
N ILE A 95 5.04 15.12 0.50
CA ILE A 95 4.74 14.77 1.89
C ILE A 95 6.00 15.01 2.72
N VAL A 96 5.88 15.88 3.71
CA VAL A 96 6.92 16.13 4.70
C VAL A 96 6.50 15.42 5.98
N PHE A 97 7.03 14.23 6.20
CA PHE A 97 6.75 13.44 7.40
C PHE A 97 7.99 12.65 7.81
N ASP A 98 8.28 12.65 9.11
CA ASP A 98 9.38 11.88 9.67
C ASP A 98 8.94 10.44 9.94
N ILE A 99 9.35 9.53 9.06
CA ILE A 99 9.03 8.10 9.14
C ILE A 99 9.57 7.42 10.41
N THR A 100 10.56 8.00 11.09
CA THR A 100 11.14 7.44 12.32
C THR A 100 10.19 7.62 13.51
N LYS A 101 9.30 8.62 13.45
CA LYS A 101 8.31 8.92 14.51
C LYS A 101 7.13 7.96 14.49
N THR A 102 7.06 7.02 13.55
CA THR A 102 5.97 6.07 13.44
C THR A 102 6.48 4.64 13.23
N ASN A 103 6.18 3.79 14.22
CA ASN A 103 6.59 2.38 14.23
C ASN A 103 5.57 1.45 13.56
N ARG A 104 4.40 1.97 13.21
CA ARG A 104 3.34 1.27 12.46
C ARG A 104 3.33 1.77 11.00
N ASN A 105 2.69 1.08 10.07
CA ASN A 105 2.49 1.59 8.71
C ASN A 105 1.01 1.92 8.50
N PRO A 106 0.48 2.96 9.16
CA PRO A 106 -0.95 3.23 9.12
C PRO A 106 -1.35 3.81 7.76
N GLU A 107 -2.56 3.48 7.31
CA GLU A 107 -3.09 3.87 6.01
C GLU A 107 -4.14 4.97 6.16
N VAL A 108 -3.96 6.07 5.42
CA VAL A 108 -4.98 7.11 5.24
C VAL A 108 -5.57 7.00 3.84
N ILE A 109 -6.88 7.22 3.70
CA ILE A 109 -7.57 7.22 2.41
C ILE A 109 -8.23 8.59 2.20
N PHE A 110 -7.91 9.22 1.08
CA PHE A 110 -8.53 10.46 0.62
C PHE A 110 -9.27 10.22 -0.68
N LYS A 111 -10.48 10.77 -0.77
CA LYS A 111 -11.24 10.87 -2.01
C LYS A 111 -10.98 12.24 -2.63
N VAL A 112 -10.48 12.24 -3.85
CA VAL A 112 -10.26 13.46 -4.63
C VAL A 112 -11.28 13.52 -5.74
N THR A 113 -12.02 14.62 -5.83
CA THR A 113 -13.10 14.83 -6.81
C THR A 113 -12.68 15.88 -7.84
N ARG A 114 -13.04 15.62 -9.09
CA ARG A 114 -12.76 16.47 -10.24
C ARG A 114 -13.80 17.59 -10.30
N THR A 115 -13.30 18.80 -10.43
CA THR A 115 -14.04 20.04 -10.67
C THR A 115 -13.83 20.46 -12.12
N VAL A 116 -14.48 21.54 -12.55
CA VAL A 116 -14.29 22.12 -13.90
C VAL A 116 -12.83 22.51 -14.19
N GLU A 117 -12.05 22.81 -13.14
CA GLU A 117 -10.63 23.16 -13.23
C GLU A 117 -9.68 21.95 -13.01
N GLY A 118 -10.22 20.73 -12.88
CA GLY A 118 -9.44 19.52 -12.59
C GLY A 118 -9.65 18.95 -11.18
N LEU A 119 -8.84 17.97 -10.77
CA LEU A 119 -8.95 17.30 -9.47
C LEU A 119 -8.51 18.25 -8.34
N LYS A 120 -9.48 18.79 -7.57
CA LYS A 120 -9.23 19.79 -6.51
C LYS A 120 -9.90 19.46 -5.17
N LYS A 121 -11.12 18.92 -5.17
CA LYS A 121 -11.88 18.72 -3.92
C LYS A 121 -11.35 17.47 -3.20
N VAL A 122 -10.85 17.64 -1.98
CA VAL A 122 -10.25 16.57 -1.17
C VAL A 122 -11.15 16.26 0.02
N GLU A 123 -11.48 14.99 0.23
CA GLU A 123 -12.28 14.51 1.34
C GLU A 123 -11.55 13.35 2.04
N LYS A 124 -11.44 13.38 3.36
CA LYS A 124 -10.82 12.29 4.12
C LYS A 124 -11.85 11.20 4.39
N ILE A 125 -11.66 10.02 3.81
CA ILE A 125 -12.55 8.87 3.97
C ILE A 125 -12.15 8.03 5.18
N LYS A 126 -10.84 7.82 5.37
CA LYS A 126 -10.29 6.99 6.44
C LYS A 126 -9.07 7.66 7.03
N SER A 127 -9.05 7.84 8.35
CA SER A 127 -7.88 8.31 9.08
C SER A 127 -6.89 7.16 9.30
N SER A 128 -5.61 7.47 9.27
CA SER A 128 -4.54 6.53 9.64
C SER A 128 -4.46 6.27 11.15
N GLY A 129 -5.10 7.09 11.97
CA GLY A 129 -4.90 7.10 13.42
C GLY A 129 -3.62 7.84 13.86
N ASN A 130 -2.86 8.43 12.93
CA ASN A 130 -1.81 9.40 13.23
C ASN A 130 -2.15 10.75 12.59
N GLN A 131 -2.55 11.72 13.41
CA GLN A 131 -2.95 13.06 12.96
C GLN A 131 -1.83 13.79 12.19
N ASN A 132 -0.56 13.58 12.57
CA ASN A 132 0.57 14.20 11.87
C ASN A 132 0.74 13.63 10.46
N TRP A 133 0.49 12.34 10.27
CA TRP A 133 0.50 11.72 8.94
C TRP A 133 -0.67 12.19 8.10
N ASP A 134 -1.89 12.16 8.64
CA ASP A 134 -3.09 12.64 7.96
C ASP A 134 -2.92 14.10 7.49
N THR A 135 -2.39 14.97 8.36
CA THR A 135 -2.17 16.40 8.07
C THR A 135 -1.07 16.59 7.03
N ALA A 136 0.03 15.83 7.12
CA ALA A 136 1.11 15.90 6.14
C ALA A 136 0.63 15.48 4.74
N VAL A 137 -0.21 14.45 4.66
CA VAL A 137 -0.82 14.00 3.40
C VAL A 137 -1.80 15.05 2.87
N ALA A 138 -2.69 15.59 3.72
CA ALA A 138 -3.63 16.65 3.33
C ALA A 138 -2.91 17.87 2.73
N ASN A 139 -1.89 18.39 3.45
CA ASN A 139 -1.06 19.50 2.98
C ASN A 139 -0.34 19.16 1.66
N ALA A 140 0.12 17.92 1.49
CA ALA A 140 0.76 17.49 0.25
C ALA A 140 -0.22 17.42 -0.92
N ILE A 141 -1.47 17.03 -0.69
CA ILE A 141 -2.52 17.03 -1.73
C ILE A 141 -2.83 18.48 -2.13
N GLU A 142 -3.03 19.38 -1.17
CA GLU A 142 -3.28 20.81 -1.43
C GLU A 142 -2.14 21.45 -2.24
N ARG A 143 -0.88 21.19 -1.86
CA ARG A 143 0.30 21.64 -2.61
C ARG A 143 0.45 20.98 -3.97
N SER A 144 -0.29 19.91 -4.24
CA SER A 144 -0.26 19.18 -5.51
C SER A 144 -1.31 19.63 -6.51
N VAL A 145 -2.19 20.55 -6.13
CA VAL A 145 -3.16 21.15 -7.05
C VAL A 145 -2.44 22.13 -8.01
N PRO A 146 -2.69 22.05 -9.33
CA PRO A 146 -3.55 21.07 -10.03
C PRO A 146 -2.87 19.71 -10.16
N LEU A 147 -3.64 18.64 -9.90
CA LEU A 147 -3.16 17.27 -10.09
C LEU A 147 -3.06 16.94 -11.58
N PRO A 148 -2.15 16.03 -11.98
CA PRO A 148 -1.99 15.66 -13.38
C PRO A 148 -3.27 15.06 -13.95
N ASP A 149 -3.63 15.42 -15.17
CA ASP A 149 -4.77 14.86 -15.90
C ASP A 149 -4.44 13.48 -16.52
N PRO A 150 -5.47 12.65 -16.79
CA PRO A 150 -5.26 11.37 -17.42
C PRO A 150 -4.90 11.56 -18.89
N SER A 151 -4.00 10.73 -19.40
CA SER A 151 -3.64 10.70 -20.81
C SER A 151 -4.78 10.16 -21.67
N GLU A 152 -4.78 10.49 -22.95
CA GLU A 152 -5.80 10.03 -23.90
C GLU A 152 -5.90 8.49 -23.95
N LYS A 153 -4.76 7.80 -23.89
CA LYS A 153 -4.72 6.33 -23.81
C LYS A 153 -5.38 5.81 -22.54
N GLU A 154 -5.11 6.43 -21.39
CA GLU A 154 -5.75 6.08 -20.12
C GLU A 154 -7.27 6.33 -20.20
N ILE A 155 -7.70 7.44 -20.80
CA ILE A 155 -9.12 7.76 -21.01
C ILE A 155 -9.79 6.71 -21.90
N LEU A 156 -9.17 6.33 -23.02
CA LEU A 156 -9.71 5.35 -23.96
C LEU A 156 -9.88 3.97 -23.32
N ASN A 157 -8.98 3.62 -22.41
CA ASN A 157 -9.04 2.39 -21.64
C ASN A 157 -10.13 2.42 -20.55
N LEU A 158 -10.81 3.54 -20.29
CA LEU A 158 -11.91 3.58 -19.32
C LEU A 158 -13.23 3.18 -19.98
N LYS A 159 -14.05 2.42 -19.24
CA LYS A 159 -15.42 2.04 -19.65
C LYS A 159 -16.26 3.25 -20.10
N LYS A 160 -16.11 4.39 -19.43
CA LYS A 160 -16.85 5.63 -19.75
C LYS A 160 -16.15 6.51 -20.79
N LYS A 161 -14.96 6.13 -21.29
CA LYS A 161 -14.12 6.89 -22.24
C LYS A 161 -13.93 8.36 -21.85
N ARG A 162 -13.91 8.65 -20.56
CA ARG A 162 -13.71 9.99 -19.99
C ARG A 162 -12.99 9.89 -18.66
N ALA A 163 -12.34 10.97 -18.24
CA ALA A 163 -11.67 11.06 -16.95
C ALA A 163 -12.63 10.75 -15.79
N PRO A 164 -12.15 10.09 -14.72
CA PRO A 164 -12.96 9.77 -13.55
C PRO A 164 -13.38 11.04 -12.81
N ASP A 165 -14.64 11.06 -12.35
CA ASP A 165 -15.19 12.17 -11.55
C ASP A 165 -14.59 12.21 -10.15
N SER A 166 -14.19 11.07 -9.60
CA SER A 166 -13.50 10.97 -8.32
C SER A 166 -12.52 9.80 -8.29
N LEU A 167 -11.48 9.94 -7.48
CA LEU A 167 -10.47 8.91 -7.22
C LEU A 167 -10.24 8.74 -5.72
N GLU A 168 -10.09 7.50 -5.29
CA GLU A 168 -9.67 7.17 -3.94
C GLU A 168 -8.17 6.90 -3.92
N LEU A 169 -7.45 7.62 -3.07
CA LEU A 169 -6.01 7.57 -2.94
C LEU A 169 -5.66 7.08 -1.53
N SER A 170 -5.04 5.91 -1.43
CA SER A 170 -4.44 5.40 -0.20
C SER A 170 -3.01 5.90 -0.07
N PHE A 171 -2.61 6.30 1.12
CA PHE A 171 -1.24 6.69 1.44
C PHE A 171 -0.77 6.01 2.73
N ARG A 172 0.45 5.46 2.67
CA ARG A 172 1.14 4.84 3.80
C ARG A 172 2.54 5.48 3.95
N PRO A 173 3.05 5.65 5.19
CA PRO A 173 4.37 6.26 5.41
C PRO A 173 5.54 5.51 4.76
N ARG A 174 5.42 4.20 4.52
CA ARG A 174 6.49 3.34 3.99
C ARG A 174 6.15 2.72 2.63
N ASP A 175 5.40 3.44 1.80
CA ASP A 175 5.07 3.01 0.43
C ASP A 175 6.13 3.44 -0.60
#